data_AF-A0A8H7WH42-F1
#
_entry.id   AF-A0A8H7WH42-F1
#
_cell.length_a   1.000
_cell.length_b   1.000
_cell.length_c   1.000
_cell.angle_alpha   90.00
_cell.angle_beta   90.00
_cell.angle_gamma   90.00
#
_symmetry.space_group_name_H-M   'P 1'
#
loop_
_entity.id
_entity.type
_entity.pdbx_description
1 polymer ?
#
loop_
_entity_poly.entity_id
_entity_poly.type
_entity_poly.pdbx_seq_one_letter_code
_entity_poly.pdbx_strand_id
1 'polypeptide(L)'
;MRLIIRDDPTSASSYIAHYIIDRIKAFGPTPAHPFVLGLPTGSSPVGIYKILVQEYKAGNISFENVVTFNMDEYIGIPREHPESYHTFMYKHFFSHVNVHPRNIHILNGNAPDLEAECVAYEAAIKSHGGIDLFLGGIGPDGHIAFNEPGSSLASRTRVKTLAYDTIIANSRFFDNDLEKVPKMALTVGVQTVLEAREVVIIITGAHKALALQKCIEGGVNHMWTLSSLQLHPHPMIVVDEDATLELQVKTVKYFKSIEKVAASQGFEQILPSAVRTGPRVNGYKPIESTPELKEEPSILSPQPVTSTLLSAPATEYPLRSVSPDLVPDRMAARIAAY
;
A
#
# COMPACT_ATOMS: atom_id res chain seq x y z
N MET A 1 -14.42 -8.95 -5.76
CA MET A 1 -13.23 -9.45 -5.05
C MET A 1 -13.04 -10.92 -5.34
N ARG A 2 -11.79 -11.36 -5.47
CA ARG A 2 -11.41 -12.77 -5.52
C ARG A 2 -10.65 -13.15 -4.24
N LEU A 3 -10.95 -14.31 -3.67
CA LEU A 3 -10.20 -14.90 -2.56
C LEU A 3 -9.70 -16.27 -3.00
N ILE A 4 -8.38 -16.40 -3.11
CA ILE A 4 -7.71 -17.60 -3.59
C ILE A 4 -7.09 -18.29 -2.37
N ILE A 5 -7.61 -19.47 -2.05
CA ILE A 5 -7.13 -20.26 -0.90
C ILE A 5 -6.20 -21.35 -1.43
N ARG A 6 -5.02 -21.45 -0.82
CA ARG A 6 -3.99 -22.45 -1.11
C ARG A 6 -3.64 -23.21 0.17
N ASP A 7 -3.05 -24.38 0.01
CA ASP A 7 -2.82 -25.29 1.13
C ASP A 7 -1.79 -24.71 2.12
N ASP A 8 -0.80 -23.96 1.61
CA ASP A 8 0.33 -23.50 2.41
C ASP A 8 0.94 -22.17 1.87
N PRO A 9 1.80 -21.48 2.64
CA PRO A 9 2.41 -20.22 2.23
C PRO A 9 3.21 -20.28 0.92
N THR A 10 3.81 -21.43 0.60
CA THR A 10 4.60 -21.64 -0.63
C THR A 10 3.69 -21.70 -1.83
N SER A 11 2.59 -22.46 -1.76
CA SER A 11 1.61 -22.54 -2.84
C SER A 11 0.86 -21.21 -3.05
N ALA A 12 0.59 -20.45 -1.98
CA ALA A 12 0.09 -19.08 -2.07
C ALA A 12 1.09 -18.14 -2.79
N SER A 13 2.37 -18.19 -2.40
CA SER A 13 3.44 -17.39 -3.02
C SER A 13 3.63 -17.74 -4.50
N SER A 14 3.62 -19.03 -4.82
CA SER A 14 3.74 -19.53 -6.20
C SER A 14 2.61 -19.04 -7.08
N TYR A 15 1.36 -19.08 -6.57
CA TYR A 15 0.23 -18.58 -7.33
C TYR A 15 0.36 -17.10 -7.70
N ILE A 16 0.74 -16.24 -6.74
CA ILE A 16 0.94 -14.82 -7.02
C ILE A 16 2.12 -14.59 -7.98
N ALA A 17 3.23 -15.30 -7.81
CA ALA A 17 4.40 -15.11 -8.69
C ALA A 17 4.06 -15.42 -10.15
N HIS A 18 3.37 -16.53 -10.42
CA HIS A 18 2.90 -16.87 -11.76
C HIS A 18 1.87 -15.87 -12.27
N TYR A 19 0.95 -15.42 -11.40
CA TYR A 19 0.01 -14.36 -11.76
C TYR A 19 0.75 -13.10 -12.23
N ILE A 20 1.74 -12.60 -11.47
CA ILE A 20 2.54 -11.43 -11.86
C ILE A 20 3.27 -11.65 -13.20
N ILE A 21 3.84 -12.83 -13.42
CA ILE A 21 4.50 -13.18 -14.69
C ILE A 21 3.51 -13.11 -15.85
N ASP A 22 2.33 -13.71 -15.72
CA ASP A 22 1.29 -13.67 -16.74
C ASP A 22 0.78 -12.24 -16.97
N ARG A 23 0.74 -11.43 -15.89
CA ARG A 23 0.39 -10.01 -15.93
C ARG A 23 1.40 -9.18 -16.71
N ILE A 24 2.69 -9.41 -16.53
CA ILE A 24 3.73 -8.72 -17.29
C ILE A 24 3.73 -9.22 -18.74
N LYS A 25 3.68 -10.54 -18.98
CA LYS A 25 3.70 -11.13 -20.33
C LYS A 25 2.58 -10.66 -21.22
N ALA A 26 1.33 -10.77 -20.77
CA ALA A 26 0.20 -10.37 -21.59
C ALA A 26 -0.01 -8.84 -21.62
N PHE A 27 0.71 -8.05 -20.81
CA PHE A 27 0.82 -6.60 -21.03
C PHE A 27 1.81 -6.29 -22.16
N GLY A 28 2.90 -7.06 -22.27
CA GLY A 28 3.92 -6.90 -23.31
C GLY A 28 4.68 -5.58 -23.20
N PRO A 29 5.38 -5.31 -22.09
CA PRO A 29 5.96 -4.00 -21.81
C PRO A 29 7.10 -3.66 -22.78
N THR A 30 7.17 -2.39 -23.15
CA THR A 30 8.19 -1.82 -24.04
C THR A 30 8.82 -0.60 -23.37
N PRO A 31 9.96 -0.08 -23.86
CA PRO A 31 10.55 1.13 -23.29
C PRO A 31 9.62 2.35 -23.29
N ALA A 32 8.71 2.45 -24.27
CA ALA A 32 7.73 3.53 -24.38
C ALA A 32 6.44 3.27 -23.58
N HIS A 33 6.24 2.03 -23.13
CA HIS A 33 5.04 1.60 -22.43
C HIS A 33 5.43 0.52 -21.41
N PRO A 34 6.08 0.91 -20.29
CA PRO A 34 6.52 -0.03 -19.28
C PRO A 34 5.33 -0.57 -18.47
N PHE A 35 5.53 -1.71 -17.81
CA PHE A 35 4.58 -2.23 -16.83
C PHE A 35 4.90 -1.66 -15.45
N VAL A 36 3.93 -1.04 -14.79
CA VAL A 36 4.13 -0.37 -13.49
C VAL A 36 3.66 -1.27 -12.34
N LEU A 37 4.58 -1.64 -11.46
CA LEU A 37 4.39 -2.64 -10.40
C LEU A 37 4.61 -2.03 -9.00
N GLY A 38 3.56 -2.02 -8.19
CA GLY A 38 3.64 -1.70 -6.75
C GLY A 38 4.16 -2.91 -5.96
N LEU A 39 5.13 -2.71 -5.06
CA LEU A 39 5.82 -3.80 -4.35
C LEU A 39 5.84 -3.61 -2.82
N PRO A 40 5.63 -4.68 -2.04
CA PRO A 40 5.73 -4.62 -0.60
C PRO A 40 7.06 -5.17 -0.07
N THR A 41 7.33 -4.94 1.21
CA THR A 41 8.42 -5.59 1.96
C THR A 41 7.87 -6.57 3.01
N GLY A 42 8.72 -7.03 3.92
CA GLY A 42 8.35 -7.96 4.99
C GLY A 42 8.45 -9.43 4.59
N SER A 43 8.10 -10.33 5.50
CA SER A 43 8.31 -11.78 5.33
C SER A 43 7.39 -12.41 4.29
N SER A 44 6.14 -11.95 4.17
CA SER A 44 5.13 -12.51 3.27
C SER A 44 5.53 -12.52 1.79
N PRO A 45 6.07 -11.44 1.20
CA PRO A 45 6.44 -11.44 -0.21
C PRO A 45 7.77 -12.14 -0.55
N VAL A 46 8.58 -12.55 0.44
CA VAL A 46 9.90 -13.18 0.17
C VAL A 46 9.78 -14.43 -0.69
N GLY A 47 8.75 -15.25 -0.48
CA GLY A 47 8.48 -16.44 -1.30
C GLY A 47 8.20 -16.08 -2.76
N ILE A 48 7.44 -15.00 -2.98
CA ILE A 48 7.09 -14.49 -4.30
C ILE A 48 8.35 -14.02 -5.03
N TYR A 49 9.19 -13.20 -4.36
CA TYR A 49 10.44 -12.70 -4.96
C TYR A 49 11.39 -13.82 -5.36
N LYS A 50 11.53 -14.87 -4.53
CA LYS A 50 12.35 -16.04 -4.86
C LYS A 50 11.90 -16.69 -6.17
N ILE A 51 10.59 -16.87 -6.35
CA ILE A 51 10.04 -17.51 -7.56
C ILE A 51 10.21 -16.58 -8.78
N LEU A 52 9.94 -15.28 -8.64
CA LEU A 52 10.17 -14.32 -9.73
C LEU A 52 11.64 -14.30 -10.20
N VAL A 53 12.59 -14.39 -9.26
CA VAL A 53 14.02 -14.51 -9.57
C VAL A 53 14.35 -15.82 -10.27
N GLN A 54 13.78 -16.94 -9.83
CA GLN A 54 13.97 -18.25 -10.47
C GLN A 54 13.46 -18.24 -11.92
N GLU A 55 12.26 -17.71 -12.13
CA GLU A 55 11.64 -17.60 -13.45
C GLU A 55 12.40 -16.66 -14.38
N TYR A 56 12.95 -15.55 -13.85
CA TYR A 56 13.85 -14.68 -14.61
C TYR A 56 15.12 -15.43 -15.03
N LYS A 57 15.77 -16.14 -14.10
CA LYS A 57 17.00 -16.92 -14.39
C LYS A 57 16.75 -18.08 -15.36
N ALA A 58 15.53 -18.61 -15.40
CA ALA A 58 15.10 -19.61 -16.37
C ALA A 58 14.79 -19.02 -17.77
N GLY A 59 14.80 -17.69 -17.93
CA GLY A 59 14.47 -17.02 -19.19
C GLY A 59 12.97 -16.89 -19.45
N ASN A 60 12.13 -17.16 -18.46
CA ASN A 60 10.68 -17.15 -18.61
C ASN A 60 10.07 -15.74 -18.49
N ILE A 61 10.79 -14.76 -17.94
CA ILE A 61 10.30 -13.39 -17.75
C ILE A 61 11.46 -12.39 -17.82
N SER A 62 11.18 -11.14 -18.20
CA SER A 62 12.12 -10.00 -18.16
C SER A 62 11.51 -8.84 -17.39
N PHE A 63 12.34 -8.13 -16.63
CA PHE A 63 12.00 -6.94 -15.86
C PHE A 63 12.60 -5.65 -16.45
N GLU A 64 13.21 -5.72 -17.63
CA GLU A 64 13.87 -4.58 -18.29
C GLU A 64 12.93 -3.38 -18.50
N ASN A 65 11.69 -3.66 -18.91
CA ASN A 65 10.65 -2.64 -19.14
C ASN A 65 9.61 -2.62 -18.00
N VAL A 66 10.02 -2.96 -16.78
CA VAL A 66 9.18 -2.84 -15.58
C VAL A 66 9.64 -1.62 -14.79
N VAL A 67 8.67 -0.84 -14.29
CA VAL A 67 8.86 0.26 -13.35
C VAL A 67 8.26 -0.14 -12.01
N THR A 68 9.01 0.02 -10.92
CA THR A 68 8.58 -0.43 -9.59
C THR A 68 8.39 0.74 -8.63
N PHE A 69 7.35 0.66 -7.81
CA PHE A 69 7.10 1.60 -6.71
C PHE A 69 6.92 0.81 -5.41
N ASN A 70 7.80 1.01 -4.43
CA ASN A 70 7.65 0.42 -3.11
C ASN A 70 6.62 1.19 -2.25
N MET A 71 6.02 0.47 -1.29
CA MET A 71 4.99 1.03 -0.41
C MET A 71 5.52 2.06 0.58
N ASP A 72 6.74 1.89 1.08
CA ASP A 72 7.21 2.60 2.27
C ASP A 72 8.74 2.55 2.42
N GLU A 73 9.25 3.41 3.30
CA GLU A 73 10.62 3.38 3.84
C GLU A 73 10.65 4.08 5.20
N TYR A 74 11.51 3.61 6.12
CA TYR A 74 11.69 4.24 7.42
C TYR A 74 12.36 5.62 7.30
N ILE A 75 11.96 6.54 8.16
CA ILE A 75 12.58 7.86 8.24
C ILE A 75 13.83 7.81 9.11
N GLY A 76 14.93 8.41 8.63
CA GLY A 76 16.18 8.55 9.38
C GLY A 76 17.05 7.29 9.45
N ILE A 77 16.65 6.19 8.79
CA ILE A 77 17.50 4.99 8.69
C ILE A 77 18.50 5.17 7.53
N PRO A 78 19.80 4.88 7.69
CA PRO A 78 20.73 4.89 6.56
C PRO A 78 20.24 3.98 5.43
N ARG A 79 20.40 4.41 4.18
CA ARG A 79 19.90 3.67 3.03
C ARG A 79 20.50 2.27 2.95
N GLU A 80 21.78 2.15 3.30
CA GLU A 80 22.56 0.91 3.28
C GLU A 80 22.38 0.06 4.56
N HIS A 81 21.56 0.54 5.52
CA HIS A 81 21.30 -0.22 6.74
C HIS A 81 20.68 -1.58 6.39
N PRO A 82 21.08 -2.70 7.04
CA PRO A 82 20.58 -4.04 6.72
C PRO A 82 19.05 -4.19 6.72
N GLU A 83 18.40 -3.42 7.61
CA GLU A 83 16.95 -3.42 7.81
C GLU A 83 16.21 -2.27 7.10
N SER A 84 16.90 -1.47 6.27
CA SER A 84 16.21 -0.51 5.40
C SER A 84 15.42 -1.28 4.32
N TYR A 85 14.32 -0.69 3.85
CA TYR A 85 13.54 -1.29 2.78
C TYR A 85 14.25 -1.21 1.43
N HIS A 86 15.13 -0.22 1.23
CA HIS A 86 16.14 -0.23 0.17
C HIS A 86 16.96 -1.52 0.20
N THR A 87 17.65 -1.83 1.31
CA THR A 87 18.49 -3.03 1.41
C THR A 87 17.67 -4.31 1.26
N PHE A 88 16.48 -4.37 1.86
CA PHE A 88 15.57 -5.50 1.72
C PHE A 88 15.28 -5.80 0.24
N MET A 89 14.89 -4.79 -0.54
CA MET A 89 14.48 -4.98 -1.93
C MET A 89 15.66 -5.40 -2.82
N TYR A 90 16.84 -4.83 -2.63
CA TYR A 90 18.04 -5.25 -3.36
C TYR A 90 18.45 -6.69 -3.00
N LYS A 91 18.47 -7.01 -1.70
CA LYS A 91 18.81 -8.34 -1.20
C LYS A 91 17.89 -9.43 -1.76
N HIS A 92 16.58 -9.18 -1.78
CA HIS A 92 15.59 -10.20 -2.13
C HIS A 92 15.19 -10.23 -3.60
N PHE A 93 15.33 -9.12 -4.32
CA PHE A 93 14.79 -9.03 -5.67
C PHE A 93 15.67 -8.26 -6.66
N PHE A 94 15.91 -6.96 -6.46
CA PHE A 94 16.46 -6.09 -7.52
C PHE A 94 17.88 -6.45 -7.95
N SER A 95 18.73 -7.00 -7.07
CA SER A 95 20.07 -7.45 -7.46
C SER A 95 20.11 -8.75 -8.29
N HIS A 96 18.95 -9.41 -8.47
CA HIS A 96 18.88 -10.74 -9.08
C HIS A 96 18.12 -10.77 -10.40
N VAL A 97 17.59 -9.63 -10.85
CA VAL A 97 16.81 -9.48 -12.09
C VAL A 97 17.32 -8.28 -12.91
N ASN A 98 16.94 -8.18 -14.18
CA ASN A 98 17.37 -7.12 -15.10
C ASN A 98 16.52 -5.83 -15.04
N VAL A 99 15.93 -5.51 -13.88
CA VAL A 99 15.23 -4.22 -13.73
C VAL A 99 16.24 -3.08 -13.80
N HIS A 100 15.97 -2.05 -14.61
CA HIS A 100 16.89 -0.92 -14.73
C HIS A 100 16.85 -0.07 -13.45
N PRO A 101 17.99 0.35 -12.85
CA PRO A 101 17.99 1.11 -11.59
C PRO A 101 17.13 2.39 -11.62
N ARG A 102 17.11 3.12 -12.74
CA ARG A 102 16.25 4.30 -12.95
C ARG A 102 14.75 4.03 -12.88
N ASN A 103 14.33 2.77 -13.03
CA ASN A 103 12.94 2.34 -12.98
C ASN A 103 12.55 1.86 -11.57
N ILE A 104 13.47 1.91 -10.59
CA ILE A 104 13.22 1.52 -9.20
C ILE A 104 12.90 2.78 -8.41
N HIS A 105 11.69 2.84 -7.86
CA HIS A 105 11.26 3.92 -6.98
C HIS A 105 10.98 3.38 -5.58
N ILE A 106 11.70 3.92 -4.59
CA ILE A 106 11.50 3.68 -3.16
C ILE A 106 11.60 5.05 -2.50
N LEU A 107 10.66 5.35 -1.60
CA LEU A 107 10.62 6.61 -0.86
C LEU A 107 11.96 6.91 -0.17
N ASN A 108 12.41 8.17 -0.23
CA ASN A 108 13.61 8.61 0.45
C ASN A 108 13.31 9.07 1.88
N GLY A 109 13.38 8.16 2.85
CA GLY A 109 13.20 8.46 4.27
C GLY A 109 14.26 9.39 4.89
N ASN A 110 15.30 9.78 4.14
CA ASN A 110 16.32 10.75 4.56
C ASN A 110 16.26 12.04 3.73
N ALA A 111 15.17 12.29 3.01
CA ALA A 111 15.00 13.54 2.27
C ALA A 111 14.99 14.74 3.24
N PRO A 112 15.57 15.89 2.85
CA PRO A 112 15.56 17.10 3.66
C PRO A 112 14.14 17.65 3.87
N ASP A 113 13.27 17.46 2.86
CA ASP A 113 11.84 17.77 2.92
C ASP A 113 11.04 16.49 2.62
N LEU A 114 10.47 15.92 3.67
CA LEU A 114 9.72 14.68 3.62
C LEU A 114 8.35 14.83 2.94
N GLU A 115 7.73 16.02 3.03
CA GLU A 115 6.45 16.29 2.36
C GLU A 115 6.65 16.45 0.86
N ALA A 116 7.69 17.18 0.45
CA ALA A 116 8.08 17.31 -0.95
C ALA A 116 8.42 15.95 -1.58
N GLU A 117 9.12 15.07 -0.86
CA GLU A 117 9.38 13.69 -1.28
C GLU A 117 8.07 12.91 -1.54
N CYS A 118 7.10 13.01 -0.63
CA CYS A 118 5.80 12.34 -0.78
C CYS A 118 5.04 12.86 -2.02
N VAL A 119 5.03 14.18 -2.23
CA VAL A 119 4.37 14.80 -3.40
C VAL A 119 5.07 14.38 -4.70
N ALA A 120 6.40 14.37 -4.72
CA ALA A 120 7.18 13.93 -5.86
C ALA A 120 6.93 12.45 -6.19
N TYR A 121 6.77 11.60 -5.17
CA TYR A 121 6.49 10.18 -5.34
C TYR A 121 5.12 9.94 -6.02
N GLU A 122 4.09 10.66 -5.58
CA GLU A 122 2.75 10.63 -6.20
C GLU A 122 2.78 11.15 -7.65
N ALA A 123 3.54 12.22 -7.90
CA ALA A 123 3.73 12.75 -9.25
C ALA A 123 4.46 11.75 -10.17
N ALA A 124 5.45 11.02 -9.64
CA ALA A 124 6.16 9.99 -10.37
C ALA A 124 5.24 8.82 -10.75
N ILE A 125 4.39 8.35 -9.83
CA ILE A 125 3.36 7.33 -10.13
C ILE A 125 2.44 7.81 -11.26
N LYS A 126 1.94 9.05 -11.15
CA LYS A 126 1.04 9.63 -12.16
C LYS A 126 1.72 9.80 -13.51
N SER A 127 3.01 10.17 -13.54
CA SER A 127 3.78 10.34 -14.78
C SER A 127 3.93 9.04 -15.58
N HIS A 128 3.86 7.89 -14.91
CA HIS A 128 3.86 6.57 -15.54
C HIS A 128 2.45 6.06 -15.88
N GLY A 129 1.40 6.87 -15.69
CA GLY A 129 0.02 6.48 -16.01
C GLY A 129 -0.70 5.69 -14.91
N GLY A 130 -0.15 5.69 -13.69
CA GLY A 130 -0.65 4.93 -12.54
C GLY A 130 0.00 3.55 -12.41
N ILE A 131 -0.41 2.79 -11.39
CA ILE A 131 0.11 1.45 -11.11
C ILE A 131 -0.77 0.41 -11.80
N ASP A 132 -0.18 -0.50 -12.58
CA ASP A 132 -0.91 -1.55 -13.27
C ASP A 132 -1.28 -2.71 -12.36
N LEU A 133 -0.37 -3.07 -11.45
CA LEU A 133 -0.62 -4.06 -10.41
C LEU A 133 0.09 -3.64 -9.13
N PHE A 134 -0.64 -3.60 -8.03
CA PHE A 134 -0.10 -3.34 -6.72
C PHE A 134 -0.09 -4.63 -5.91
N LEU A 135 1.10 -5.17 -5.65
CA LEU A 135 1.28 -6.27 -4.70
C LEU A 135 1.37 -5.69 -3.28
N GLY A 136 0.55 -6.20 -2.37
CA GLY A 136 0.53 -5.79 -0.97
C GLY A 136 0.55 -6.98 -0.01
N GLY A 137 0.81 -6.69 1.26
CA GLY A 137 0.58 -7.58 2.38
C GLY A 137 -0.34 -6.93 3.40
N ILE A 138 -0.61 -7.63 4.49
CA ILE A 138 -1.42 -7.12 5.61
C ILE A 138 -0.67 -7.23 6.93
N GLY A 139 -0.82 -6.25 7.81
CA GLY A 139 -0.47 -6.36 9.23
C GLY A 139 -1.44 -7.25 10.03
N PRO A 140 -1.08 -7.73 11.23
CA PRO A 140 -2.01 -8.45 12.11
C PRO A 140 -3.18 -7.59 12.61
N ASP A 141 -3.06 -6.28 12.53
CA ASP A 141 -4.06 -5.24 12.82
C ASP A 141 -4.85 -4.79 11.57
N GLY A 142 -4.63 -5.43 10.42
CA GLY A 142 -5.29 -5.06 9.17
C GLY A 142 -4.69 -3.90 8.38
N HIS A 143 -3.51 -3.39 8.76
CA HIS A 143 -2.88 -2.32 7.99
C HIS A 143 -2.40 -2.77 6.62
N ILE A 144 -2.47 -1.87 5.64
CA ILE A 144 -1.75 -1.97 4.36
C ILE A 144 -0.62 -0.92 4.33
N ALA A 145 0.59 -1.33 3.96
CA ALA A 145 1.79 -0.50 4.16
C ALA A 145 1.87 -0.01 5.62
N PHE A 146 2.32 1.23 5.88
CA PHE A 146 2.18 1.83 7.21
C PHE A 146 0.85 2.58 7.39
N ASN A 147 -0.23 2.22 6.67
CA ASN A 147 -1.57 2.77 6.93
C ASN A 147 -2.21 2.08 8.13
N GLU A 148 -1.72 2.42 9.30
CA GLU A 148 -2.13 1.88 10.60
C GLU A 148 -3.60 2.20 10.95
N PRO A 149 -4.20 1.46 11.90
CA PRO A 149 -5.56 1.71 12.35
C PRO A 149 -5.84 3.19 12.65
N GLY A 150 -6.94 3.70 12.11
CA GLY A 150 -7.33 5.11 12.19
C GLY A 150 -6.86 5.95 11.00
N SER A 151 -6.01 5.43 10.11
CA SER A 151 -5.60 6.12 8.88
C SER A 151 -6.79 6.38 7.97
N SER A 152 -6.88 7.59 7.40
CA SER A 152 -7.91 7.92 6.42
C SER A 152 -7.88 6.94 5.24
N LEU A 153 -9.05 6.41 4.86
CA LEU A 153 -9.18 5.54 3.69
C LEU A 153 -8.98 6.30 2.36
N ALA A 154 -9.06 7.63 2.39
CA ALA A 154 -8.74 8.51 1.26
C ALA A 154 -7.31 9.08 1.34
N SER A 155 -6.45 8.53 2.20
CA SER A 155 -5.10 9.05 2.41
C SER A 155 -4.21 8.93 1.18
N ARG A 156 -3.28 9.89 1.05
CA ARG A 156 -2.17 9.89 0.08
C ARG A 156 -0.85 9.53 0.74
N THR A 157 0.20 9.45 -0.07
CA THR A 157 1.57 9.27 0.38
C THR A 157 1.95 10.36 1.38
N ARG A 158 2.47 9.97 2.55
CA ARG A 158 2.72 10.88 3.68
C ARG A 158 3.73 10.32 4.67
N VAL A 159 4.18 11.20 5.58
CA VAL A 159 4.83 10.81 6.83
C VAL A 159 3.83 10.13 7.76
N LYS A 160 4.23 9.03 8.38
CA LYS A 160 3.45 8.32 9.39
C LYS A 160 4.30 7.96 10.60
N THR A 161 3.82 8.32 11.79
CA THR A 161 4.34 7.81 13.06
C THR A 161 3.87 6.38 13.25
N LEU A 162 4.78 5.47 13.59
CA LEU A 162 4.48 4.06 13.82
C LEU A 162 3.79 3.88 15.18
N ALA A 163 2.73 3.09 15.20
CA ALA A 163 2.03 2.62 16.37
C ALA A 163 2.88 1.62 17.16
N TYR A 164 2.56 1.50 18.44
CA TYR A 164 3.30 0.64 19.37
C TYR A 164 3.35 -0.83 18.92
N ASP A 165 2.24 -1.37 18.39
CA ASP A 165 2.18 -2.75 17.91
C ASP A 165 3.14 -2.98 16.72
N THR A 166 3.26 -2.00 15.82
CA THR A 166 4.20 -2.03 14.70
C THR A 166 5.66 -2.01 15.19
N ILE A 167 5.95 -1.18 16.19
CA ILE A 167 7.28 -1.10 16.81
C ILE A 167 7.64 -2.45 17.46
N ILE A 168 6.71 -3.07 18.21
CA ILE A 168 6.92 -4.40 18.79
C ILE A 168 7.17 -5.43 17.70
N ALA A 169 6.31 -5.49 16.68
CA ALA A 169 6.42 -6.47 15.61
C ALA A 169 7.73 -6.36 14.82
N ASN A 170 8.23 -5.13 14.64
CA ASN A 170 9.45 -4.87 13.88
C ASN A 170 10.72 -4.95 14.74
N SER A 171 10.63 -4.86 16.07
CA SER A 171 11.78 -4.95 16.98
C SER A 171 12.63 -6.21 16.77
N ARG A 172 12.03 -7.32 16.33
CA ARG A 172 12.74 -8.57 15.97
C ARG A 172 13.83 -8.38 14.91
N PHE A 173 13.72 -7.33 14.10
CA PHE A 173 14.71 -6.95 13.08
C PHE A 173 15.81 -6.02 13.64
N PHE A 174 15.55 -5.38 14.79
CA PHE A 174 16.42 -4.41 15.45
C PHE A 174 16.90 -4.95 16.81
N ASP A 175 17.46 -6.16 16.83
CA ASP A 175 17.98 -6.84 18.03
C ASP A 175 16.97 -7.06 19.17
N ASN A 176 15.67 -7.04 18.88
CA ASN A 176 14.58 -7.02 19.86
C ASN A 176 14.60 -5.79 20.79
N ASP A 177 15.19 -4.68 20.32
CA ASP A 177 15.25 -3.40 21.03
C ASP A 177 14.27 -2.40 20.39
N LEU A 178 13.25 -2.01 21.15
CA LEU A 178 12.20 -1.09 20.70
C LEU A 178 12.76 0.31 20.38
N GLU A 179 13.82 0.75 21.06
CA GLU A 179 14.39 2.10 20.85
C GLU A 179 15.22 2.19 19.57
N LYS A 180 15.66 1.05 19.03
CA LYS A 180 16.37 0.98 17.74
C LYS A 180 15.43 1.02 16.53
N VAL A 181 14.14 0.77 16.73
CA VAL A 181 13.16 0.80 15.65
C VAL A 181 12.88 2.27 15.27
N PRO A 182 12.99 2.64 13.98
CA PRO A 182 12.60 3.98 13.53
C PRO A 182 11.15 4.29 13.92
N LYS A 183 10.92 5.48 14.49
CA LYS A 183 9.60 5.85 15.05
C LYS A 183 8.63 6.38 13.99
N MET A 184 9.12 6.67 12.78
CA MET A 184 8.34 7.19 11.67
C MET A 184 8.77 6.55 10.35
N ALA A 185 7.88 6.57 9.38
CA ALA A 185 8.11 6.11 8.02
C ALA A 185 7.44 7.04 7.00
N LEU A 186 7.94 7.04 5.78
CA LEU A 186 7.19 7.47 4.61
C LEU A 186 6.40 6.28 4.10
N THR A 187 5.14 6.49 3.70
CA THR A 187 4.29 5.43 3.21
C THR A 187 3.31 5.94 2.18
N VAL A 188 3.02 5.13 1.16
CA VAL A 188 1.90 5.37 0.24
C VAL A 188 0.58 5.36 1.00
N GLY A 189 -0.38 6.15 0.53
CA GLY A 189 -1.70 6.21 1.13
C GLY A 189 -2.59 5.04 0.76
N VAL A 190 -3.68 4.84 1.51
CA VAL A 190 -4.72 3.85 1.16
C VAL A 190 -5.28 4.14 -0.23
N GLN A 191 -5.60 5.40 -0.53
CA GLN A 191 -6.12 5.77 -1.85
C GLN A 191 -5.07 5.60 -2.95
N THR A 192 -3.79 5.82 -2.65
CA THR A 192 -2.69 5.59 -3.59
C THR A 192 -2.64 4.12 -4.03
N VAL A 193 -2.88 3.17 -3.11
CA VAL A 193 -3.00 1.75 -3.46
C VAL A 193 -4.29 1.46 -4.23
N LEU A 194 -5.42 2.02 -3.80
CA LEU A 194 -6.73 1.79 -4.45
C LEU A 194 -6.84 2.40 -5.86
N GLU A 195 -5.92 3.27 -6.25
CA GLU A 195 -5.83 3.82 -7.61
C GLU A 195 -5.09 2.90 -8.58
N ALA A 196 -4.47 1.82 -8.10
CA ALA A 196 -3.93 0.80 -8.97
C ALA A 196 -5.02 0.14 -9.81
N ARG A 197 -4.70 -0.36 -10.99
CA ARG A 197 -5.68 -1.08 -11.83
C ARG A 197 -6.07 -2.41 -11.20
N GLU A 198 -5.10 -3.07 -10.56
CA GLU A 198 -5.28 -4.30 -9.80
C GLU A 198 -4.54 -4.22 -8.49
N VAL A 199 -5.16 -4.77 -7.45
CA VAL A 199 -4.51 -4.93 -6.14
C VAL A 199 -4.52 -6.40 -5.77
N VAL A 200 -3.34 -6.95 -5.54
CA VAL A 200 -3.12 -8.35 -5.17
C VAL A 200 -2.51 -8.39 -3.78
N ILE A 201 -3.13 -9.09 -2.84
CA ILE A 201 -2.67 -9.18 -1.46
C ILE A 201 -2.27 -10.61 -1.11
N ILE A 202 -1.10 -10.78 -0.52
CA ILE A 202 -0.67 -12.04 0.11
C ILE A 202 -0.97 -11.99 1.62
N ILE A 203 -1.65 -13.01 2.15
CA ILE A 203 -1.93 -13.16 3.59
C ILE A 203 -1.68 -14.60 4.01
N THR A 204 -0.65 -14.84 4.81
CA THR A 204 -0.27 -16.20 5.21
C THR A 204 -0.11 -16.34 6.72
N GLY A 205 -0.59 -17.44 7.28
CA GLY A 205 -0.43 -17.86 8.67
C GLY A 205 -1.55 -17.41 9.60
N ALA A 206 -1.79 -18.22 10.64
CA ALA A 206 -2.88 -18.05 11.61
C ALA A 206 -2.92 -16.68 12.31
N HIS A 207 -1.76 -16.09 12.56
CA HIS A 207 -1.62 -14.77 13.19
C HIS A 207 -2.21 -13.61 12.34
N LYS A 208 -2.63 -13.87 11.10
CA LYS A 208 -3.33 -12.90 10.23
C LYS A 208 -4.81 -13.21 10.03
N ALA A 209 -5.32 -14.30 10.59
CA ALA A 209 -6.69 -14.76 10.35
C ALA A 209 -7.75 -13.76 10.80
N LEU A 210 -7.56 -13.15 11.98
CA LEU A 210 -8.46 -12.11 12.47
C LEU A 210 -8.49 -10.90 11.53
N ALA A 211 -7.33 -10.44 11.07
CA ALA A 211 -7.24 -9.31 10.16
C ALA A 211 -7.95 -9.60 8.82
N LEU A 212 -7.76 -10.80 8.26
CA LEU A 212 -8.47 -11.24 7.06
C LEU A 212 -9.99 -11.19 7.28
N GLN A 213 -10.48 -11.81 8.37
CA GLN A 213 -11.89 -11.84 8.74
C GLN A 213 -12.49 -10.44 8.81
N LYS A 214 -11.83 -9.51 9.51
CA LYS A 214 -12.28 -8.13 9.66
C LYS A 214 -12.32 -7.39 8.33
N CYS A 215 -11.38 -7.68 7.42
CA CYS A 215 -11.29 -6.98 6.14
C CYS A 215 -12.25 -7.51 5.07
N ILE A 216 -12.68 -8.77 5.12
CA ILE A 216 -13.55 -9.36 4.07
C ILE A 216 -14.98 -9.66 4.53
N GLU A 217 -15.19 -9.95 5.82
CA GLU A 217 -16.53 -10.21 6.37
C GLU A 217 -17.07 -9.02 7.18
N GLY A 218 -16.19 -8.16 7.68
CA GLY A 218 -16.55 -6.88 8.28
C GLY A 218 -16.91 -5.82 7.24
N GLY A 219 -17.49 -4.71 7.70
CA GLY A 219 -17.69 -3.53 6.85
C GLY A 219 -16.41 -2.73 6.64
N VAL A 220 -16.40 -1.85 5.63
CA VAL A 220 -15.33 -0.88 5.40
C VAL A 220 -15.10 -0.03 6.66
N ASN A 221 -13.88 -0.08 7.19
CA ASN A 221 -13.53 0.51 8.48
C ASN A 221 -12.06 0.93 8.49
N HIS A 222 -11.79 2.20 8.83
CA HIS A 222 -10.43 2.73 8.93
C HIS A 222 -9.57 2.11 10.04
N MET A 223 -10.17 1.37 10.99
CA MET A 223 -9.43 0.56 11.97
C MET A 223 -8.84 -0.71 11.35
N TRP A 224 -9.32 -1.12 10.17
CA TRP A 224 -8.83 -2.27 9.41
C TRP A 224 -8.64 -1.79 7.97
N THR A 225 -7.58 -1.02 7.70
CA THR A 225 -7.49 -0.21 6.47
C THR A 225 -7.56 -1.02 5.18
N LEU A 226 -7.12 -2.28 5.19
CA LEU A 226 -7.29 -3.20 4.06
C LEU A 226 -8.76 -3.49 3.71
N SER A 227 -9.72 -3.31 4.64
CA SER A 227 -11.16 -3.42 4.36
C SER A 227 -11.63 -2.49 3.24
N SER A 228 -10.88 -1.40 2.97
CA SER A 228 -11.12 -0.51 1.83
C SER A 228 -11.02 -1.21 0.47
N LEU A 229 -10.36 -2.37 0.36
CA LEU A 229 -10.35 -3.18 -0.85
C LEU A 229 -11.74 -3.65 -1.30
N GLN A 230 -12.72 -3.66 -0.40
CA GLN A 230 -14.11 -3.93 -0.78
C GLN A 230 -14.66 -2.91 -1.80
N LEU A 231 -14.07 -1.71 -1.85
CA LEU A 231 -14.42 -0.64 -2.79
C LEU A 231 -13.61 -0.70 -4.09
N HIS A 232 -12.55 -1.51 -4.14
CA HIS A 232 -11.70 -1.62 -5.32
C HIS A 232 -12.40 -2.44 -6.42
N PRO A 233 -12.30 -2.07 -7.71
CA PRO A 233 -12.96 -2.81 -8.79
C PRO A 233 -12.32 -4.18 -9.07
N HIS A 234 -11.01 -4.32 -8.90
CA HIS A 234 -10.25 -5.56 -9.18
C HIS A 234 -9.31 -6.02 -8.06
N PRO A 235 -9.82 -6.33 -6.86
CA PRO A 235 -9.01 -6.84 -5.76
C PRO A 235 -8.94 -8.37 -5.78
N MET A 236 -7.74 -8.89 -5.54
CA MET A 236 -7.46 -10.30 -5.32
C MET A 236 -6.71 -10.48 -4.00
N ILE A 237 -7.17 -11.41 -3.19
CA ILE A 237 -6.50 -11.81 -1.95
C ILE A 237 -6.12 -13.28 -2.12
N VAL A 238 -4.86 -13.62 -1.88
CA VAL A 238 -4.35 -14.99 -1.93
C VAL A 238 -3.84 -15.36 -0.55
N VAL A 239 -4.34 -16.47 -0.03
CA VAL A 239 -4.14 -16.90 1.34
C VAL A 239 -3.74 -18.36 1.44
N ASP A 240 -3.09 -18.74 2.54
CA ASP A 240 -2.97 -20.14 2.96
C ASP A 240 -4.20 -20.56 3.80
N GLU A 241 -4.37 -21.85 4.07
CA GLU A 241 -5.48 -22.35 4.90
C GLU A 241 -5.46 -21.75 6.31
N ASP A 242 -4.28 -21.60 6.93
CA ASP A 242 -4.13 -21.06 8.29
C ASP A 242 -4.64 -19.61 8.41
N ALA A 243 -4.47 -18.78 7.38
CA ALA A 243 -5.04 -17.43 7.39
C ALA A 243 -6.58 -17.42 7.35
N THR A 244 -7.25 -18.54 7.06
CA THR A 244 -8.71 -18.62 6.98
C THR A 244 -9.40 -19.05 8.29
N LEU A 245 -8.64 -19.31 9.37
CA LEU A 245 -9.16 -19.90 10.61
C LEU A 245 -10.30 -19.12 11.28
N GLU A 246 -10.34 -17.80 11.12
CA GLU A 246 -11.39 -16.93 11.67
C GLU A 246 -12.54 -16.68 10.68
N LEU A 247 -12.44 -17.15 9.43
CA LEU A 247 -13.51 -16.99 8.44
C LEU A 247 -14.67 -17.94 8.70
N GLN A 248 -15.87 -17.53 8.30
CA GLN A 248 -17.01 -18.43 8.28
C GLN A 248 -16.76 -19.55 7.27
N VAL A 249 -17.13 -20.77 7.65
CA VAL A 249 -17.10 -21.95 6.75
C VAL A 249 -17.83 -21.68 5.44
N LYS A 250 -18.92 -20.90 5.47
CA LYS A 250 -19.68 -20.52 4.28
C LYS A 250 -18.85 -19.64 3.34
N THR A 251 -18.11 -18.66 3.87
CA THR A 251 -17.21 -17.78 3.11
C THR A 251 -16.15 -18.58 2.38
N VAL A 252 -15.46 -19.48 3.10
CA VAL A 252 -14.44 -20.37 2.53
C VAL A 252 -15.02 -21.24 1.41
N LYS A 253 -16.16 -21.90 1.67
CA LYS A 253 -16.84 -22.74 0.67
C LYS A 253 -17.29 -21.95 -0.56
N TYR A 254 -17.80 -20.74 -0.36
CA TYR A 254 -18.22 -19.85 -1.44
C TYR A 254 -17.05 -19.55 -2.38
N PHE A 255 -15.93 -19.05 -1.84
CA PHE A 255 -14.78 -18.67 -2.65
C PHE A 255 -14.08 -19.87 -3.33
N LYS A 256 -13.96 -21.01 -2.62
CA LYS A 256 -13.45 -22.26 -3.24
C LYS A 256 -14.36 -22.72 -4.40
N SER A 257 -15.68 -22.61 -4.23
CA SER A 257 -16.66 -23.03 -5.23
C SER A 257 -16.60 -22.15 -6.48
N ILE A 258 -16.61 -20.83 -6.35
CA ILE A 258 -16.62 -19.93 -7.51
C ILE A 258 -15.34 -20.05 -8.35
N GLU A 259 -14.17 -20.20 -7.73
CA GLU A 259 -12.91 -20.36 -8.47
C GLU A 259 -12.87 -21.71 -9.20
N LYS A 260 -13.38 -22.78 -8.57
CA LYS A 260 -13.51 -24.10 -9.22
C LYS A 260 -14.44 -24.05 -10.42
N VAL A 261 -15.59 -23.40 -10.29
CA VAL A 261 -16.57 -23.25 -11.37
C VAL A 261 -15.97 -22.42 -12.50
N ALA A 262 -15.37 -21.27 -12.20
CA ALA A 262 -14.71 -20.41 -13.19
C ALA A 262 -13.65 -21.19 -13.99
N ALA A 263 -12.75 -21.90 -13.29
CA ALA A 263 -11.74 -22.74 -13.93
C ALA A 263 -12.35 -23.85 -14.81
N SER A 264 -13.42 -24.52 -14.35
CA SER A 264 -14.09 -25.56 -15.15
C SER A 264 -14.74 -25.04 -16.44
N GLN A 265 -15.08 -23.76 -16.49
CA GLN A 265 -15.65 -23.10 -17.67
C GLN A 265 -14.56 -22.47 -18.56
N GLY A 266 -13.28 -22.61 -18.20
CA GLY A 266 -12.17 -21.91 -18.86
C GLY A 266 -12.25 -20.40 -18.70
N PHE A 267 -12.99 -19.91 -17.71
CA PHE A 267 -13.12 -18.48 -17.44
C PHE A 267 -12.09 -18.07 -16.39
N GLU A 268 -11.20 -17.16 -16.78
CA GLU A 268 -10.32 -16.48 -15.84
C GLU A 268 -10.81 -15.04 -15.66
N GLN A 269 -11.04 -14.64 -14.41
CA GLN A 269 -11.41 -13.28 -14.08
C GLN A 269 -10.17 -12.37 -14.20
N ILE A 270 -9.87 -12.00 -15.45
CA ILE A 270 -8.78 -11.12 -15.88
C ILE A 270 -9.38 -9.80 -16.36
N LEU A 271 -8.72 -8.69 -16.06
CA LEU A 271 -9.05 -7.39 -16.63
C LEU A 271 -9.06 -7.41 -18.17
N PRO A 272 -10.08 -6.83 -18.84
CA PRO A 272 -10.03 -6.62 -20.28
C PRO A 272 -8.75 -5.89 -20.69
N SER A 273 -8.16 -6.24 -21.83
CA SER A 273 -6.84 -5.75 -22.27
C SER A 273 -6.72 -4.21 -22.28
N ALA A 274 -7.78 -3.50 -22.66
CA ALA A 274 -7.82 -2.04 -22.67
C ALA A 274 -7.79 -1.41 -21.26
N VAL A 275 -8.42 -2.06 -20.27
CA VAL A 275 -8.39 -1.59 -18.87
C VAL A 275 -7.07 -1.97 -18.19
N ARG A 276 -6.54 -3.14 -18.56
CA ARG A 276 -5.26 -3.69 -18.08
C ARG A 276 -4.04 -2.89 -18.51
N THR A 277 -4.06 -2.30 -19.70
CA THR A 277 -2.89 -1.60 -20.27
C THR A 277 -2.86 -0.10 -19.97
N GLY A 278 -3.98 0.47 -19.53
CA GLY A 278 -4.07 1.90 -19.30
C GLY A 278 -3.95 2.76 -20.55
N PRO A 279 -4.10 4.08 -20.41
CA PRO A 279 -3.86 5.00 -21.50
C PRO A 279 -2.36 4.99 -21.84
N ARG A 280 -2.02 4.80 -23.12
CA ARG A 280 -0.63 4.93 -23.59
C ARG A 280 -0.13 6.34 -23.31
N VAL A 281 0.85 6.48 -22.41
CA VAL A 281 1.49 7.77 -22.14
C VAL A 281 2.47 8.06 -23.28
N ASN A 282 2.03 8.83 -24.28
CA ASN A 282 2.95 9.35 -25.30
C ASN A 282 3.85 10.42 -24.66
N GLY A 283 5.13 10.11 -24.43
CA GLY A 283 6.12 11.13 -24.07
C GLY A 283 7.03 10.85 -22.88
N TYR A 284 7.26 9.59 -22.49
CA TYR A 284 8.33 9.27 -21.53
C TYR A 284 9.67 9.82 -22.03
N LYS A 285 10.16 10.88 -21.40
CA LYS A 285 11.54 11.35 -21.50
C LYS A 285 12.27 10.90 -20.23
N PRO A 286 13.37 10.15 -20.34
CA PRO A 286 14.19 9.82 -19.18
C PRO A 286 14.61 11.11 -18.46
N ILE A 287 14.45 11.17 -17.15
CA ILE A 287 14.95 12.28 -16.34
C ILE A 287 16.48 12.12 -16.27
N GLU A 288 17.21 12.98 -16.99
CA GLU A 288 18.66 13.13 -16.82
C GLU A 288 18.93 13.91 -15.53
N SER A 289 19.57 13.28 -14.56
CA SER A 289 19.98 13.94 -13.31
C SER A 289 21.29 14.70 -13.51
N THR A 290 21.21 16.02 -13.67
CA THR A 290 22.29 16.95 -13.32
C THR A 290 21.69 18.32 -13.02
N PRO A 291 21.76 18.83 -11.79
CA PRO A 291 21.33 20.20 -11.52
C PRO A 291 22.48 21.16 -11.84
N GLU A 292 22.53 21.70 -13.06
CA GLU A 292 23.15 23.00 -13.28
C GLU A 292 22.15 24.08 -12.85
N LEU A 293 22.42 24.71 -11.71
CA LEU A 293 21.71 25.88 -11.23
C LEU A 293 21.96 27.06 -12.20
N LYS A 294 21.04 27.29 -13.13
CA LYS A 294 20.88 28.58 -13.78
C LYS A 294 19.97 29.46 -12.93
N GLU A 295 20.43 30.67 -12.69
CA GLU A 295 19.82 31.71 -11.85
C GLU A 295 18.32 31.90 -12.11
N GLU A 296 17.55 31.88 -11.03
CA GLU A 296 16.10 32.12 -11.03
C GLU A 296 15.78 33.62 -11.24
N PRO A 297 14.70 33.95 -11.97
CA PRO A 297 14.03 35.23 -11.79
C PRO A 297 13.09 35.18 -10.59
N SER A 298 13.44 35.97 -9.58
CA SER A 298 12.67 36.41 -8.40
C SER A 298 11.14 36.30 -8.51
N ILE A 299 10.55 35.52 -7.59
CA ILE A 299 9.10 35.43 -7.35
C ILE A 299 8.59 36.76 -6.81
N LEU A 300 7.68 37.41 -7.54
CA LEU A 300 6.86 38.49 -7.02
C LEU A 300 5.84 37.91 -6.03
N SER A 301 5.73 38.54 -4.87
CA SER A 301 4.84 38.18 -3.76
C SER A 301 3.37 38.07 -4.21
N PRO A 302 2.60 37.09 -3.71
CA PRO A 302 1.19 36.94 -4.08
C PRO A 302 0.37 38.12 -3.55
N GLN A 303 -0.31 38.81 -4.46
CA GLN A 303 -1.36 39.79 -4.14
C GLN A 303 -2.63 39.04 -3.70
N PRO A 304 -3.32 39.46 -2.62
CA PRO A 304 -4.56 38.81 -2.19
C PRO A 304 -5.69 39.13 -3.17
N VAL A 305 -6.14 38.13 -3.91
CA VAL A 305 -7.38 38.19 -4.71
C VAL A 305 -8.57 38.05 -3.76
N THR A 306 -9.30 39.15 -3.56
CA THR A 306 -10.58 39.15 -2.85
C THR A 306 -11.65 38.52 -3.74
N SER A 307 -12.15 37.35 -3.35
CA SER A 307 -13.30 36.69 -3.99
C SER A 307 -14.60 37.40 -3.58
N THR A 308 -15.29 38.01 -4.54
CA THR A 308 -16.60 38.69 -4.38
C THR A 308 -17.79 37.71 -4.41
N LEU A 309 -17.72 36.59 -3.69
CA LEU A 309 -18.78 35.57 -3.68
C LEU A 309 -19.48 35.34 -2.32
N LEU A 310 -19.47 36.32 -1.42
CA LEU A 310 -20.29 36.30 -0.20
C LEU A 310 -20.85 37.70 0.10
N SER A 311 -21.91 38.10 -0.61
CA SER A 311 -22.81 39.17 -0.16
C SER A 311 -24.07 38.53 0.44
N ALA A 312 -24.01 38.17 1.73
CA ALA A 312 -25.18 37.91 2.55
C ALA A 312 -25.19 38.92 3.70
N PRO A 313 -26.35 39.49 4.09
CA PRO A 313 -26.41 40.46 5.16
C PRO A 313 -26.05 39.80 6.50
N ALA A 314 -25.29 40.51 7.32
CA ALA A 314 -24.91 40.09 8.66
C ALA A 314 -26.16 40.01 9.56
N THR A 315 -26.71 38.81 9.72
CA THR A 315 -27.62 38.50 10.83
C THR A 315 -26.80 38.04 12.02
N GLU A 316 -27.14 38.56 13.20
CA GLU A 316 -26.53 38.29 14.50
C GLU A 316 -26.16 36.81 14.71
N TYR A 317 -24.90 36.55 15.06
CA TYR A 317 -24.46 35.22 15.48
C TYR A 317 -25.17 34.83 16.79
N PRO A 318 -25.76 33.64 16.90
CA PRO A 318 -26.22 33.16 18.21
C PRO A 318 -25.00 32.94 19.10
N LEU A 319 -24.96 33.67 20.23
CA LEU A 319 -24.02 33.42 21.33
C LEU A 319 -24.08 31.94 21.71
N ARG A 320 -22.95 31.24 21.60
CA ARG A 320 -22.79 29.88 22.14
C ARG A 320 -23.12 29.91 23.62
N SER A 321 -24.05 29.07 24.08
CA SER A 321 -24.30 28.87 25.50
C SER A 321 -23.04 28.32 26.16
N VAL A 322 -22.58 28.98 27.21
CA VAL A 322 -21.44 28.55 28.02
C VAL A 322 -21.83 27.27 28.75
N SER A 323 -21.06 26.19 28.56
CA SER A 323 -21.23 24.97 29.35
C SER A 323 -20.93 25.28 30.82
N PRO A 324 -21.81 24.92 31.78
CA PRO A 324 -21.54 25.19 33.19
C PRO A 324 -20.36 24.35 33.70
N ASP A 325 -19.60 24.92 34.64
CA ASP A 325 -18.44 24.28 35.27
C ASP A 325 -18.82 22.98 35.99
N LEU A 326 -17.95 21.97 35.87
CA LEU A 326 -18.09 20.67 36.52
C LEU A 326 -17.93 20.80 38.03
N VAL A 327 -19.04 20.73 38.77
CA VAL A 327 -19.04 20.63 40.23
C VAL A 327 -18.81 19.17 40.64
N PRO A 328 -17.83 18.84 41.50
CA PRO A 328 -17.61 17.46 41.95
C PRO A 328 -18.78 16.95 42.81
N ASP A 329 -19.41 15.86 42.37
CA ASP A 329 -20.50 15.17 43.09
C ASP A 329 -19.96 14.53 44.38
N ARG A 330 -20.51 14.92 45.55
CA ARG A 330 -20.15 14.31 46.83
C ARG A 330 -20.93 13.00 46.99
N MET A 331 -20.23 11.88 47.00
CA MET A 331 -20.79 10.52 47.17
C MET A 331 -21.73 10.31 48.38
N ALA A 332 -21.79 11.25 49.34
CA ALA A 332 -22.69 11.18 50.49
C ALA A 332 -24.19 11.40 50.16
N ALA A 333 -24.54 11.89 48.97
CA ALA A 333 -25.94 12.19 48.60
C ALA A 333 -26.74 11.00 48.03
N ARG A 334 -26.16 9.80 47.92
CA ARG A 334 -26.79 8.63 47.26
C ARG A 334 -27.27 7.52 48.20
N ILE A 335 -27.38 7.78 49.50
CA ILE A 335 -27.98 6.82 50.44
C ILE A 335 -29.29 7.42 50.97
N ALA A 336 -30.41 6.94 50.42
CA ALA A 336 -31.73 7.05 51.03
C ALA A 336 -32.18 5.64 51.45
N ALA A 337 -32.71 5.59 52.67
CA ALA A 337 -33.05 4.42 53.46
C ALA A 337 -33.89 3.34 52.77
N TYR A 338 -33.53 2.08 53.05
CA TYR A 338 -34.46 1.02 53.43
C TYR A 338 -33.83 0.16 54.53
#